data_AF-A0A6V8MSN6-F1
#
_entry.id   AF-A0A6V8MSN6-F1
#
_cell.length_a   1.000
_cell.length_b   1.000
_cell.length_c   1.000
_cell.angle_alpha   90.00
_cell.angle_beta   90.00
_cell.angle_gamma   90.00
#
_symmetry.space_group_name_H-M   'P 1'
#
loop_
_entity.id
_entity.type
_entity.pdbx_description
1 polymer ?
#
loop_
_entity_poly.entity_id
_entity_poly.type
_entity_poly.pdbx_seq_one_letter_code
_entity_poly.pdbx_strand_id
1 'polypeptide(L)'
;MDKSQLLEKTAEKLSPFETAHLVDFARHLTVKAALSNPWIVCGFLIVAFYAVVVRSKFVLAALFTTISLLLLIRYTMPAEGDSLNVSSTLPFAFGGLAIGAFLIYLYFIKTE
;
A
#
# COMPACT_ATOMS: atom_id res chain seq x y z
N MET A 1 -26.12 29.19 -20.19
CA MET A 1 -24.89 28.43 -19.92
C MET A 1 -24.84 27.28 -20.90
N ASP A 2 -23.96 27.38 -21.90
CA ASP A 2 -23.86 26.43 -23.00
C ASP A 2 -23.38 25.06 -22.52
N LYS A 3 -24.15 24.01 -22.86
CA LYS A 3 -23.87 22.61 -22.49
C LYS A 3 -22.46 22.16 -22.92
N SER A 4 -21.90 22.80 -23.94
CA SER A 4 -20.55 22.60 -24.46
C SER A 4 -19.47 22.91 -23.42
N GLN A 5 -19.62 23.99 -22.65
CA GLN A 5 -18.63 24.38 -21.63
C GLN A 5 -18.65 23.45 -20.41
N LEU A 6 -19.79 22.81 -20.12
CA LEU A 6 -19.89 21.81 -19.07
C LEU A 6 -19.22 20.50 -19.47
N LEU A 7 -19.32 20.11 -20.75
CA LEU A 7 -18.63 18.92 -21.27
C LEU A 7 -17.11 19.11 -21.27
N GLU A 8 -16.62 20.28 -21.65
CA GLU A 8 -15.19 20.60 -21.64
C GLU A 8 -14.60 20.59 -20.22
N LYS A 9 -15.28 21.23 -19.26
CA LYS A 9 -14.86 21.20 -17.85
C LYS A 9 -14.95 19.82 -17.21
N THR A 10 -15.89 18.99 -17.69
CA THR A 10 -16.03 17.60 -17.23
C THR A 10 -14.93 16.74 -17.84
N ALA A 11 -14.59 16.93 -19.11
CA ALA A 11 -13.46 16.27 -19.77
C ALA A 11 -12.12 16.67 -19.14
N GLU A 12 -11.94 17.95 -18.82
CA GLU A 12 -10.74 18.48 -18.14
C GLU A 12 -10.61 17.96 -16.69
N LYS A 13 -11.74 17.71 -16.00
CA LYS A 13 -11.76 17.04 -14.69
C LYS A 13 -11.64 15.52 -14.75
N LEU A 14 -11.98 14.89 -15.88
CA LEU A 14 -11.86 13.44 -16.08
C LEU A 14 -10.54 13.04 -16.76
N SER A 15 -9.79 13.98 -17.33
CA SER A 15 -8.44 13.71 -17.86
C SER A 15 -7.48 13.08 -16.84
N PRO A 16 -7.48 13.43 -15.52
CA PRO A 16 -6.63 12.73 -14.55
C PRO A 16 -7.12 11.32 -14.17
N PHE A 17 -8.32 10.92 -14.61
CA PHE A 17 -8.83 9.55 -14.50
C PHE A 17 -8.57 8.72 -15.76
N GLU A 18 -7.92 9.29 -16.79
CA GLU A 18 -7.37 8.48 -17.86
C GLU A 18 -6.47 7.43 -17.23
N THR A 19 -6.72 6.18 -17.57
CA THR A 19 -6.09 5.00 -16.98
C THR A 19 -4.57 5.12 -16.95
N ALA A 20 -3.97 5.86 -17.89
CA ALA A 20 -2.56 6.22 -17.91
C ALA A 20 -2.11 7.02 -16.68
N HIS A 21 -2.86 8.04 -16.24
CA HIS A 21 -2.56 8.83 -15.05
C HIS A 21 -2.82 8.08 -13.76
N LEU A 22 -3.80 7.17 -13.71
CA LEU A 22 -3.98 6.27 -12.57
C LEU A 22 -2.84 5.24 -12.47
N VAL A 23 -2.37 4.72 -13.60
CA VAL A 23 -1.21 3.83 -13.66
C VAL A 23 0.07 4.58 -13.31
N ASP A 24 0.22 5.83 -13.76
CA ASP A 24 1.39 6.66 -13.47
C ASP A 24 1.38 7.15 -12.02
N PHE A 25 0.21 7.53 -11.49
CA PHE A 25 0.01 7.78 -10.07
C PHE A 25 0.25 6.52 -9.24
N ALA A 26 -0.20 5.34 -9.66
CA ALA A 26 0.12 4.08 -8.99
C ALA A 26 1.63 3.73 -9.07
N ARG A 27 2.30 4.07 -10.18
CA ARG A 27 3.76 3.91 -10.37
C ARG A 27 4.56 4.91 -9.53
N HIS A 28 4.10 6.14 -9.34
CA HIS A 28 4.79 7.19 -8.58
C HIS A 28 4.41 7.22 -7.08
N LEU A 29 3.20 6.76 -6.74
CA LEU A 29 2.75 6.43 -5.39
C LEU A 29 3.21 5.01 -5.02
N THR A 30 4.31 4.53 -5.61
CA THR A 30 4.90 3.25 -5.24
C THR A 30 5.51 3.34 -3.85
N VAL A 31 5.57 2.17 -3.21
CA VAL A 31 6.32 1.78 -2.00
C VAL A 31 7.60 2.61 -1.74
N LYS A 32 8.31 3.03 -2.79
CA LYS A 32 9.50 3.89 -2.73
C LYS A 32 9.21 5.27 -2.12
N ALA A 33 8.14 5.96 -2.54
CA ALA A 33 7.74 7.26 -2.02
C ALA A 33 7.29 7.18 -0.54
N ALA A 34 6.55 6.11 -0.20
CA ALA A 34 6.13 5.83 1.17
C ALA A 34 7.32 5.51 2.09
N LEU A 35 8.33 4.79 1.61
CA LEU A 35 9.56 4.48 2.35
C LEU A 35 10.52 5.65 2.46
N SER A 36 10.63 6.47 1.41
CA SER A 36 11.47 7.67 1.42
C SER A 36 10.93 8.77 2.34
N ASN A 37 9.68 8.64 2.79
CA ASN A 37 9.06 9.55 3.74
C ASN A 37 8.98 8.91 5.15
N PRO A 38 9.91 9.24 6.06
CA PRO A 38 10.01 8.64 7.39
C PRO A 38 8.72 8.73 8.21
N TRP A 39 7.91 9.77 7.97
CA TRP A 39 6.64 9.99 8.67
C TRP A 39 5.59 8.93 8.32
N ILE A 40 5.53 8.49 7.07
CA ILE A 40 4.58 7.46 6.63
C ILE A 40 4.96 6.11 7.23
N VAL A 41 6.24 5.76 7.22
CA VAL A 41 6.76 4.53 7.84
C VAL A 41 6.51 4.54 9.35
N CYS A 42 6.78 5.66 10.04
CA CYS A 42 6.47 5.80 11.46
C CYS A 42 4.97 5.65 11.75
N GLY A 43 4.10 6.30 10.97
CA GLY A 43 2.65 6.17 11.11
C GLY A 43 2.19 4.72 10.93
N PHE A 44 2.69 4.04 9.90
CA PHE A 44 2.41 2.63 9.66
C PHE A 44 2.87 1.74 10.83
N LEU A 45 4.08 1.96 11.36
CA LEU A 45 4.60 1.21 12.50
C LEU A 45 3.79 1.43 13.78
N ILE A 46 3.36 2.67 14.04
CA ILE A 46 2.51 2.98 15.21
C ILE A 46 1.18 2.25 15.10
N VAL A 47 0.54 2.29 13.92
CA VAL A 47 -0.73 1.58 13.69
C VAL A 47 -0.55 0.08 13.80
N ALA A 48 0.52 -0.48 13.22
CA ALA A 48 0.83 -1.90 13.31
C ALA A 48 1.08 -2.33 14.77
N PHE A 49 1.86 -1.55 15.53
CA PHE A 49 2.13 -1.81 16.94
C PHE A 49 0.86 -1.71 17.80
N TYR A 50 0.06 -0.68 17.59
CA TYR A 50 -1.24 -0.52 18.27
C TYR A 50 -2.17 -1.71 17.98
N ALA A 51 -2.24 -2.14 16.73
CA ALA A 51 -3.08 -3.27 16.33
C ALA A 51 -2.61 -4.57 17.01
N VAL A 52 -1.30 -4.77 17.15
CA VAL A 52 -0.69 -5.90 17.88
C VAL A 52 -1.04 -5.85 19.37
N VAL A 53 -0.94 -4.67 20.00
CA VAL A 53 -1.28 -4.47 21.42
C VAL A 53 -2.76 -4.70 21.69
N VAL A 54 -3.63 -4.14 20.87
CA VAL A 54 -5.10 -4.31 20.95
C VAL A 54 -5.53 -5.70 20.46
N ARG A 55 -4.63 -6.47 19.86
CA ARG A 55 -4.88 -7.80 19.28
C ARG A 55 -6.05 -7.79 18.29
N SER A 56 -6.22 -6.69 17.55
CA SER A 56 -7.32 -6.54 16.61
C SER A 56 -7.06 -7.39 15.36
N LYS A 57 -7.68 -8.56 15.33
CA LYS A 57 -7.55 -9.54 14.24
C LYS A 57 -7.85 -8.93 12.86
N PHE A 58 -8.88 -8.08 12.80
CA PHE A 58 -9.29 -7.39 11.57
C PHE A 58 -8.24 -6.39 11.08
N VAL A 59 -7.72 -5.54 11.98
CA VAL A 59 -6.74 -4.52 11.59
C VAL A 59 -5.43 -5.16 11.14
N LEU A 60 -4.97 -6.22 11.82
CA LEU A 60 -3.80 -6.96 11.38
C LEU A 60 -4.01 -7.64 10.02
N ALA A 61 -5.17 -8.25 9.79
CA ALA A 61 -5.49 -8.89 8.52
C ALA A 61 -5.55 -7.86 7.37
N ALA A 62 -6.11 -6.68 7.62
CA ALA A 62 -6.10 -5.57 6.68
C ALA A 62 -4.67 -5.14 6.36
N LEU A 63 -3.83 -4.88 7.39
CA LEU A 63 -2.43 -4.51 7.22
C LEU A 63 -1.62 -5.56 6.45
N PHE A 64 -1.82 -6.83 6.77
CA PHE A 64 -1.17 -7.95 6.08
C PHE A 64 -1.58 -8.03 4.60
N THR A 65 -2.87 -7.85 4.33
CA THR A 65 -3.42 -7.84 2.96
C THR A 65 -2.85 -6.67 2.17
N THR A 66 -2.80 -5.47 2.76
CA THR A 66 -2.22 -4.28 2.14
C THR A 66 -0.74 -4.48 1.81
N ILE A 67 0.06 -5.01 2.76
CA ILE A 67 1.49 -5.30 2.49
C ILE A 67 1.63 -6.33 1.37
N SER A 68 0.86 -7.41 1.42
CA SER A 68 0.92 -8.49 0.42
C SER A 68 0.53 -7.97 -0.97
N LEU A 69 -0.50 -7.14 -1.06
CA LEU A 69 -0.93 -6.52 -2.31
C LEU A 69 0.11 -5.52 -2.84
N LEU A 70 0.70 -4.71 -1.97
CA LEU A 70 1.78 -3.79 -2.36
C LEU A 70 3.01 -4.52 -2.88
N LEU A 71 3.38 -5.63 -2.24
CA LEU A 71 4.46 -6.49 -2.73
C LEU A 71 4.08 -7.08 -4.10
N LEU A 72 2.87 -7.61 -4.24
CA LEU A 72 2.40 -8.16 -5.52
C LEU A 72 2.45 -7.11 -6.63
N ILE A 73 1.91 -5.91 -6.42
CA ILE A 73 1.95 -4.80 -7.39
C ILE A 73 3.40 -4.43 -7.72
N ARG A 74 4.28 -4.35 -6.73
CA ARG A 74 5.71 -4.05 -6.96
C ARG A 74 6.42 -5.13 -7.77
N TYR A 75 6.02 -6.39 -7.63
CA TYR A 75 6.55 -7.50 -8.43
C TYR A 75 5.95 -7.57 -9.84
N THR A 76 4.66 -7.26 -10.01
CA THR A 76 3.98 -7.36 -11.32
C THR A 76 4.13 -6.10 -12.16
N MET A 77 4.33 -4.93 -11.54
CA MET A 77 4.50 -3.63 -12.19
C MET A 77 5.69 -2.87 -11.60
N PRO A 78 6.94 -3.30 -11.90
CA PRO A 78 8.12 -2.56 -11.48
C PRO A 78 8.17 -1.19 -12.15
N ALA A 79 8.50 -0.14 -11.39
CA ALA A 79 8.68 1.20 -11.93
C ALA A 79 9.94 1.27 -12.80
N GLU A 80 9.87 2.03 -13.90
CA GLU A 80 10.98 2.15 -14.86
C GLU A 80 12.22 2.79 -14.18
N GLY A 81 13.37 2.14 -14.30
CA GLY A 81 14.61 2.53 -13.61
C GLY A 81 14.74 2.05 -12.16
N ASP A 82 13.73 1.39 -11.60
CA ASP A 82 13.82 0.74 -10.29
C ASP A 82 14.36 -0.69 -10.49
N SER A 83 15.68 -0.86 -10.45
CA SER A 83 16.25 -2.20 -10.23
C SER A 83 15.66 -2.72 -8.92
N LEU A 84 15.09 -3.94 -8.91
CA LEU A 84 14.58 -4.62 -7.72
C LEU A 84 15.66 -4.63 -6.63
N ASN A 85 15.72 -3.55 -5.84
CA ASN A 85 16.76 -3.37 -4.85
C ASN A 85 16.29 -4.17 -3.64
N VAL A 86 16.97 -5.28 -3.40
CA VAL A 86 16.73 -6.21 -2.30
C VAL A 86 16.57 -5.45 -0.98
N SER A 87 17.35 -4.38 -0.77
CA SER A 87 17.31 -3.53 0.43
C SER A 87 15.96 -2.83 0.65
N SER A 88 15.24 -2.50 -0.43
CA SER A 88 13.92 -1.84 -0.37
C SER A 88 12.76 -2.81 -0.16
N THR A 89 12.92 -4.05 -0.62
CA THR A 89 11.87 -5.08 -0.55
C THR A 89 11.95 -5.88 0.76
N LEU A 90 13.15 -6.05 1.30
CA LEU A 90 13.40 -6.83 2.53
C LEU A 90 12.52 -6.40 3.72
N PRO A 91 12.41 -5.10 4.06
CA PRO A 91 11.65 -4.66 5.24
C PRO A 91 10.16 -4.97 5.11
N PHE A 92 9.61 -4.89 3.91
CA PHE A 92 8.20 -5.26 3.65
C PHE A 92 7.99 -6.77 3.69
N ALA A 93 8.90 -7.55 3.12
CA ALA A 93 8.82 -9.00 3.19
C ALA A 93 8.90 -9.50 4.64
N PHE A 94 9.86 -8.99 5.43
CA PHE A 94 9.99 -9.32 6.85
C PHE A 94 8.84 -8.76 7.69
N GLY A 95 8.40 -7.52 7.46
CA GLY A 95 7.27 -6.93 8.16
C GLY A 95 5.96 -7.66 7.87
N GLY A 96 5.72 -8.02 6.61
CA GLY A 96 4.58 -8.84 6.19
C GLY A 96 4.62 -10.24 6.82
N LEU A 97 5.78 -10.91 6.80
CA LEU A 97 5.96 -12.20 7.47
C LEU A 97 5.73 -12.11 8.98
N ALA A 98 6.22 -11.06 9.64
CA ALA A 98 6.02 -10.85 11.07
C ALA A 98 4.53 -10.68 11.42
N ILE A 99 3.80 -9.85 10.66
CA ILE A 99 2.35 -9.68 10.85
C ILE A 99 1.61 -10.98 10.55
N GLY A 100 2.00 -11.70 9.49
CA GLY A 100 1.43 -13.00 9.13
C GLY A 100 1.61 -14.05 10.22
N ALA A 101 2.82 -14.18 10.78
CA ALA A 101 3.12 -15.08 11.88
C ALA A 101 2.29 -14.72 13.13
N PHE A 102 2.15 -13.43 13.43
CA PHE A 102 1.35 -12.96 14.57
C PHE A 102 -0.15 -13.19 14.36
N LEU A 103 -0.66 -13.07 13.12
CA LEU A 103 -2.02 -13.43 12.76
C LEU A 103 -2.27 -14.93 12.95
N ILE A 104 -1.35 -15.79 12.51
CA ILE A 104 -1.43 -17.23 12.74
C ILE A 104 -1.52 -17.50 14.25
N TYR A 105 -0.68 -16.84 15.06
CA TYR A 105 -0.74 -16.95 16.52
C TYR A 105 -2.11 -16.53 17.10
N LEU A 106 -2.66 -15.39 16.69
CA LEU A 106 -3.95 -14.90 17.21
C LEU A 106 -5.19 -15.67 16.71
N TYR A 107 -5.14 -16.26 15.52
CA TYR A 107 -6.27 -16.99 14.94
C TYR A 107 -6.26 -18.48 15.26
N PHE A 108 -5.08 -19.09 15.45
CA PHE A 108 -4.97 -20.53 15.61
C PHE A 108 -4.39 -20.97 16.96
N ILE A 109 -3.50 -20.19 17.58
CA ILE A 109 -2.80 -20.61 18.80
C ILE A 109 -3.44 -20.02 20.06
N LYS A 110 -3.84 -18.75 20.02
CA LYS A 110 -4.42 -18.03 21.16
C LYS A 110 -5.94 -17.95 21.12
N THR A 111 -6.60 -18.93 20.50
CA THR A 111 -8.06 -18.95 20.34
C THR A 111 -8.76 -19.64 21.52
N GLU A 112 -8.09 -19.66 22.68
CA GLU A 112 -8.60 -20.13 23.98
C GLU A 112 -8.62 -18.96 24.99
#